data_AF-A0A2N7XTN8-F1
#
_entry.id   AF-A0A2N7XTN8-F1
#
_cell.length_a   1.000
_cell.length_b   1.000
_cell.length_c   1.000
_cell.angle_alpha   90.00
_cell.angle_beta   90.00
_cell.angle_gamma   90.00
#
_symmetry.space_group_name_H-M   'P 1'
#
loop_
_entity.id
_entity.type
_entity.pdbx_description
1 polymer ?
#
loop_
_entity_poly.entity_id
_entity_poly.type
_entity_poly.pdbx_seq_one_letter_code
_entity_poly.pdbx_strand_id
1 'polypeptide(L)'
;GLDGHPAASGDPSPVTAEGVFRGVKLAVKRAYGGDLSGLTVAIQGVGHVGAFLAEKLHAAGAKLIITDVNQAALDEVAAKTGASVVAPDAIFDA
;
A
#
# COMPACT_ATOMS: atom_id res chain seq x y z
N GLY A 1 7.41 16.97 -2.66
CA GLY A 1 8.38 17.17 -3.74
C GLY A 1 8.99 18.55 -3.62
N LEU A 2 9.81 18.96 -4.59
CA LEU A 2 10.15 20.37 -4.74
C LEU A 2 8.98 21.06 -5.44
N ASP A 3 8.61 22.26 -5.00
CA ASP A 3 7.57 23.07 -5.63
C ASP A 3 8.22 24.25 -6.37
N GLY A 4 7.70 24.60 -7.55
CA GLY A 4 8.06 25.84 -8.25
C GLY A 4 9.38 25.86 -9.03
N HIS A 5 10.02 24.71 -9.27
CA HIS A 5 11.23 24.61 -10.10
C HIS A 5 10.92 23.96 -11.47
N PRO A 6 11.58 24.33 -12.58
CA PRO A 6 11.35 23.69 -13.90
C PRO A 6 11.59 22.18 -13.93
N ALA A 7 12.39 21.66 -12.99
CA ALA A 7 12.64 20.23 -12.81
C ALA A 7 11.84 19.60 -11.64
N ALA A 8 10.91 20.35 -11.04
CA ALA A 8 10.02 19.83 -10.01
C ALA A 8 9.05 18.82 -10.63
N SER A 9 9.07 17.59 -10.13
CA SER A 9 8.15 16.52 -10.54
C SER A 9 7.00 16.28 -9.55
N GLY A 10 6.87 17.12 -8.51
CA GLY A 10 5.88 16.95 -7.46
C GLY A 10 6.25 15.89 -6.43
N ASP A 11 5.27 15.32 -5.72
CA ASP A 11 5.47 14.17 -4.84
C ASP A 11 5.86 12.94 -5.67
N PRO A 12 7.04 12.33 -5.46
CA PRO A 12 7.43 11.12 -6.18
C PRO A 12 6.67 9.86 -5.72
N SER A 13 6.02 9.91 -4.55
CA SER A 13 5.42 8.74 -3.89
C SER A 13 4.42 7.95 -4.75
N PRO A 14 3.51 8.58 -5.53
CA PRO A 14 2.61 7.84 -6.41
C PRO A 14 3.33 7.00 -7.47
N VAL A 15 4.45 7.51 -8.01
CA VAL A 15 5.26 6.81 -9.01
C VAL A 15 6.01 5.65 -8.37
N THR A 16 6.58 5.85 -7.19
CA THR A 16 7.21 4.77 -6.42
C THR A 16 6.20 3.68 -6.08
N ALA A 17 5.01 4.03 -5.61
CA ALA A 17 3.94 3.09 -5.30
C ALA A 17 3.50 2.28 -6.53
N GLU A 18 3.42 2.92 -7.70
CA GLU A 18 3.12 2.24 -8.97
C GLU A 18 4.18 1.20 -9.34
N GLY A 19 5.46 1.50 -9.13
CA GLY A 19 6.55 0.55 -9.35
C GLY A 19 6.41 -0.70 -8.45
N VAL A 20 6.19 -0.47 -7.15
CA VAL A 20 6.00 -1.55 -6.17
C VAL A 20 4.76 -2.40 -6.51
N PHE A 21 3.63 -1.75 -6.82
CA PHE A 21 2.39 -2.43 -7.19
C PHE A 21 2.57 -3.37 -8.39
N ARG A 22 3.28 -2.94 -9.44
CA ARG A 22 3.60 -3.79 -10.60
C ARG A 22 4.46 -4.98 -10.23
N GLY A 23 5.47 -4.76 -9.37
CA GLY A 23 6.31 -5.83 -8.83
C GLY A 23 5.51 -6.88 -8.07
N VAL A 24 4.61 -6.44 -7.18
CA VAL A 24 3.71 -7.32 -6.42
C VAL A 24 2.82 -8.13 -7.35
N LYS A 25 2.18 -7.51 -8.35
CA LYS A 25 1.34 -8.23 -9.33
C LYS A 25 2.11 -9.33 -10.06
N LEU A 26 3.35 -9.06 -10.46
CA LEU A 26 4.19 -10.05 -11.13
C LEU A 26 4.58 -11.19 -10.18
N ALA A 27 4.94 -10.86 -8.93
CA ALA A 27 5.27 -11.84 -7.91
C ALA A 27 4.08 -12.76 -7.62
N VAL A 28 2.88 -12.21 -7.45
CA VAL A 28 1.65 -12.96 -7.24
C VAL A 28 1.34 -13.88 -8.42
N LYS A 29 1.43 -13.36 -9.66
CA LYS A 29 1.24 -14.18 -10.86
C LYS A 29 2.22 -15.35 -10.91
N ARG A 30 3.47 -15.15 -10.51
CA ARG A 30 4.50 -16.19 -10.50
C ARG A 30 4.29 -17.22 -9.39
N ALA A 31 3.90 -16.77 -8.20
CA ALA A 31 3.79 -17.63 -7.02
C ALA A 31 2.45 -18.39 -6.96
N TYR A 32 1.35 -17.73 -7.35
CA TYR A 32 -0.01 -18.24 -7.20
C TYR A 32 -0.72 -18.49 -8.54
N GLY A 33 -0.11 -18.14 -9.68
CA GLY A 33 -0.71 -18.32 -11.00
C GLY A 33 -1.89 -17.38 -11.31
N GLY A 34 -2.26 -16.50 -10.39
CA GLY A 34 -3.45 -15.63 -10.47
C GLY A 34 -3.13 -14.14 -10.34
N ASP A 35 -4.14 -13.38 -9.92
CA ASP A 35 -4.03 -11.95 -9.62
C ASP A 35 -4.23 -11.68 -8.11
N LEU A 36 -4.38 -10.40 -7.75
CA LEU A 36 -4.51 -9.96 -6.37
C LEU A 36 -5.91 -10.15 -5.77
N SER A 37 -6.90 -10.49 -6.59
CA SER A 37 -8.29 -10.54 -6.16
C SER A 37 -8.50 -11.61 -5.10
N GLY A 38 -9.02 -11.20 -3.94
CA GLY A 38 -9.29 -12.09 -2.81
C GLY A 38 -8.06 -12.47 -1.98
N LEU A 39 -6.85 -12.11 -2.40
CA LEU A 39 -5.64 -12.30 -1.59
C LEU A 39 -5.58 -11.26 -0.47
N THR A 40 -5.00 -11.67 0.66
CA THR A 40 -4.69 -10.73 1.75
C THR A 40 -3.25 -10.25 1.61
N VAL A 41 -3.04 -8.94 1.72
CA VAL A 41 -1.72 -8.31 1.72
C VAL A 41 -1.52 -7.55 3.02
N ALA A 42 -0.47 -7.89 3.76
CA ALA A 42 -0.02 -7.14 4.92
C ALA A 42 0.92 -6.00 4.51
N ILE A 43 0.68 -4.79 5.00
CA ILE A 43 1.50 -3.60 4.74
C ILE A 43 1.97 -3.03 6.08
N GLN A 44 3.28 -3.13 6.34
CA GLN A 44 3.93 -2.46 7.45
C GLN A 44 4.47 -1.10 6.99
N GLY A 45 3.85 -0.03 7.47
CA GLY A 45 4.13 1.34 7.09
C GLY A 45 3.14 1.86 6.04
N VAL A 46 2.30 2.82 6.43
CA VAL A 46 1.35 3.53 5.56
C VAL A 46 1.63 5.03 5.49
N GLY A 47 2.92 5.40 5.45
CA GLY A 47 3.36 6.73 4.99
C GLY A 47 3.00 6.97 3.52
N HIS A 48 3.49 8.06 2.91
CA HIS A 48 3.05 8.51 1.57
C HIS A 48 2.99 7.38 0.53
N VAL A 49 4.09 6.65 0.32
CA VAL A 49 4.14 5.54 -0.65
C VAL A 49 3.21 4.40 -0.24
N GLY A 50 3.20 4.03 1.04
CA GLY A 50 2.40 2.93 1.57
C GLY A 50 0.90 3.17 1.41
N ALA A 51 0.43 4.40 1.63
CA ALA A 51 -0.95 4.79 1.42
C ALA A 51 -1.37 4.65 -0.06
N PHE A 52 -0.57 5.19 -1.00
CA PHE A 52 -0.84 5.03 -2.43
C PHE A 52 -0.79 3.55 -2.88
N LEU A 53 0.10 2.75 -2.30
CA LEU A 53 0.17 1.33 -2.58
C LEU A 53 -1.07 0.59 -2.05
N ALA A 54 -1.51 0.89 -0.83
CA ALA A 54 -2.71 0.31 -0.23
C ALA A 54 -3.95 0.57 -1.10
N GLU A 55 -4.17 1.82 -1.54
CA GLU A 55 -5.28 2.15 -2.44
C GLU A 55 -5.23 1.34 -3.76
N LYS A 56 -4.06 1.19 -4.37
CA LYS A 56 -3.88 0.39 -5.60
C LYS A 56 -4.14 -1.09 -5.39
N LEU A 57 -3.68 -1.66 -4.28
CA LEU A 57 -3.89 -3.07 -3.94
C LEU A 57 -5.37 -3.34 -3.65
N HIS A 58 -6.03 -2.45 -2.89
CA HIS A 58 -7.46 -2.51 -2.65
C HIS A 58 -8.26 -2.45 -3.96
N ALA A 59 -7.96 -1.50 -4.83
CA ALA A 59 -8.61 -1.37 -6.14
C ALA A 59 -8.39 -2.61 -7.04
N ALA A 60 -7.33 -3.39 -6.80
CA ALA A 60 -7.07 -4.64 -7.48
C ALA A 60 -7.77 -5.86 -6.84
N GLY A 61 -8.62 -5.65 -5.82
CA GLY A 61 -9.40 -6.68 -5.15
C GLY A 61 -8.69 -7.36 -3.97
N ALA A 62 -7.53 -6.85 -3.55
CA ALA A 62 -6.85 -7.40 -2.38
C ALA A 62 -7.55 -6.96 -1.08
N LYS A 63 -7.56 -7.86 -0.09
CA LYS A 63 -7.86 -7.52 1.31
C LYS A 63 -6.59 -7.02 1.96
N LEU A 64 -6.70 -6.02 2.83
CA LEU A 64 -5.54 -5.37 3.41
C LEU A 64 -5.51 -5.55 4.93
N ILE A 65 -4.31 -5.83 5.43
CA ILE A 65 -3.96 -5.70 6.84
C ILE A 65 -2.85 -4.64 6.91
N ILE A 66 -3.01 -3.61 7.73
CA ILE A 66 -2.08 -2.50 7.79
C ILE A 66 -1.61 -2.23 9.21
N THR A 67 -0.38 -1.74 9.35
CA THR A 67 0.16 -1.20 10.60
C THR A 67 1.07 -0.01 10.32
N ASP A 68 1.14 0.91 11.27
CA ASP A 68 2.07 2.05 11.30
C ASP A 68 2.17 2.54 12.75
N VAL A 69 3.17 3.37 13.06
CA VAL A 69 3.24 4.08 14.34
C VAL A 69 2.34 5.32 14.35
N ASN A 70 1.96 5.83 13.18
CA ASN A 70 1.07 6.97 13.02
C ASN A 70 -0.39 6.53 12.88
N GLN A 71 -1.16 6.68 13.95
CA GLN A 71 -2.58 6.32 13.99
C GLN A 71 -3.44 7.09 12.97
N ALA A 72 -3.15 8.38 12.74
CA ALA A 72 -3.94 9.17 11.80
C ALA A 72 -3.79 8.67 10.35
N ALA A 73 -2.58 8.24 9.97
CA ALA A 73 -2.34 7.63 8.66
C ALA A 73 -3.06 6.28 8.52
N LEU A 74 -3.08 5.48 9.59
CA LEU A 74 -3.84 4.23 9.63
C LEU A 74 -5.33 4.46 9.42
N ASP A 75 -5.91 5.41 10.17
CA ASP A 75 -7.34 5.70 10.10
C ASP A 75 -7.74 6.20 8.71
N GLU A 76 -6.93 7.05 8.08
CA GLU A 76 -7.16 7.53 6.72
C GLU A 76 -7.14 6.40 5.69
N VAL A 77 -6.12 5.54 5.74
CA VAL A 77 -5.99 4.43 4.78
C VAL A 77 -7.06 3.38 5.02
N ALA A 78 -7.37 3.05 6.28
CA ALA A 78 -8.44 2.12 6.62
C ALA A 78 -9.80 2.61 6.13
N ALA A 79 -10.10 3.91 6.29
CA ALA A 79 -11.34 4.50 5.80
C ALA A 79 -11.49 4.41 4.27
N LYS A 80 -10.39 4.56 3.51
CA LYS A 80 -10.42 4.48 2.04
C LYS A 80 -10.46 3.06 1.49
N THR A 81 -9.92 2.09 2.23
CA THR A 81 -9.65 0.73 1.69
C THR A 81 -10.39 -0.38 2.43
N GLY A 82 -11.01 -0.09 3.58
CA GLY A 82 -11.58 -1.11 4.46
C GLY A 82 -10.53 -2.03 5.08
N ALA A 83 -9.27 -1.61 5.13
CA ALA A 83 -8.18 -2.40 5.70
C ALA A 83 -8.41 -2.70 7.20
N SER A 84 -7.98 -3.89 7.63
CA SER A 84 -7.86 -4.21 9.05
C SER A 84 -6.59 -3.60 9.62
N VAL A 85 -6.70 -2.92 10.74
CA VAL A 85 -5.54 -2.35 11.45
C VAL A 85 -5.08 -3.33 12.53
N VAL A 86 -3.77 -3.58 12.59
CA VAL A 86 -3.13 -4.38 13.65
C VAL A 86 -2.02 -3.59 14.32
N ALA A 87 -1.58 -4.03 15.50
CA ALA A 87 -0.44 -3.45 16.18
C ALA A 87 0.88 -3.79 15.45
N PRO A 88 1.93 -2.94 15.53
CA PRO A 88 3.18 -3.15 14.79
C PRO A 88 3.89 -4.48 15.07
N ASP A 89 3.78 -4.99 16.28
CA ASP A 89 4.33 -6.27 16.71
C ASP A 89 3.49 -7.46 16.23
N ALA A 90 2.20 -7.26 15.93
CA ALA A 90 1.28 -8.32 15.50
C ALA A 90 1.25 -8.54 13.97
N ILE A 91 1.88 -7.67 13.17
CA ILE A 91 1.76 -7.71 11.69
C ILE A 91 2.30 -9.00 11.06
N PHE A 92 3.24 -9.67 11.72
CA PHE A 92 3.83 -10.92 11.22
C PHE A 92 3.00 -12.17 11.56
N ASP A 93 1.99 -12.03 12.43
CA ASP A 93 1.11 -13.10 12.90
C ASP A 93 -0.33 -12.97 12.35
N ALA A 94 -0.59 -11.94 11.53
CA ALA A 94 -1.92 -11.53 11.08
C ALA A 94 -2.45 -12.29 9.85
#